data_AF-A0A146FT05-F1
#
_entry.id   AF-A0A146FT05-F1
#
_cell.length_a   1.000
_cell.length_b   1.000
_cell.length_c   1.000
_cell.angle_alpha   90.00
_cell.angle_beta   90.00
_cell.angle_gamma   90.00
#
_symmetry.space_group_name_H-M   'P 1'
#
loop_
_entity.id
_entity.type
_entity.pdbx_description
1 polymer ?
#
loop_
_entity_poly.entity_id
_entity_poly.type
_entity_poly.pdbx_seq_one_letter_code
_entity_poly.pdbx_strand_id
1 'polypeptide(L)'
;MVNWLTLAVPFAYLGVLLGSLATFSSLYRKRKARKSLSLEPWFPPHTQRDIYFSLLHLDPSASNDASKNPNGKKLPSSVPDSVLKSALLRRAIEDIKRVMALRTQKGALAMLLQRGSVGDDLWQRFLRAEKEMEDEVRDVVAEANAYVPGWGQTIFQSANEMLNNAIFRERMEKQQAKLEEEKQWWEKRKEGYMKELDVEAEKKEEVVEEAGEKKPATAASTTTSEEGSGVPTPATKTPESSGAPPSVAGSDDDAVLVEADEQNSAKK
;
A
#
# COMPACT_ATOMS: atom_id res chain seq x y z
N MET A 1 -5.84 13.07 81.09
CA MET A 1 -6.91 13.01 80.07
C MET A 1 -6.26 13.22 78.71
N VAL A 2 -6.50 12.34 77.74
CA VAL A 2 -5.93 12.46 76.39
C VAL A 2 -6.68 13.56 75.65
N ASN A 3 -5.94 14.54 75.11
CA ASN A 3 -6.51 15.60 74.29
C ASN A 3 -6.77 15.07 72.87
N TRP A 4 -7.93 14.45 72.67
CA TRP A 4 -8.36 13.90 71.38
C TRP A 4 -8.34 14.93 70.25
N LEU A 5 -8.52 16.22 70.58
CA LEU A 5 -8.47 17.32 69.62
C LEU A 5 -7.07 17.48 68.99
N THR A 6 -6.01 17.46 69.81
CA THR A 6 -4.64 17.64 69.32
C THR A 6 -4.15 16.44 68.50
N LEU A 7 -4.73 15.25 68.73
CA LEU A 7 -4.45 14.06 67.93
C LEU A 7 -5.24 14.05 66.61
N ALA A 8 -6.50 14.52 66.60
CA ALA A 8 -7.36 14.51 65.42
C ALA A 8 -6.93 15.52 64.33
N VAL A 9 -6.40 16.69 64.72
CA VAL A 9 -5.99 17.74 63.78
C VAL A 9 -4.97 17.27 62.72
N PRO A 10 -3.84 16.60 63.06
CA PRO A 10 -2.90 16.12 62.05
C PRO A 10 -3.48 15.04 61.13
N PHE A 11 -4.34 14.14 61.63
CA PHE A 11 -5.02 13.15 60.79
C PHE A 11 -6.05 13.80 59.86
N ALA A 12 -6.79 14.82 60.34
CA ALA A 12 -7.71 15.58 59.51
C ALA A 12 -6.97 16.35 58.40
N TYR A 13 -5.84 16.97 58.71
CA TYR A 13 -4.97 17.62 57.73
C TYR A 13 -4.49 16.64 56.66
N LEU A 14 -4.03 15.45 57.06
CA LEU A 14 -3.60 14.41 56.14
C LEU A 14 -4.75 13.88 55.28
N GLY A 15 -5.94 13.74 55.86
CA GLY A 15 -7.16 13.35 55.14
C GLY A 15 -7.57 14.35 54.07
N VAL A 16 -7.51 15.66 54.38
CA VAL A 16 -7.79 16.73 53.42
C VAL A 16 -6.71 16.77 52.33
N LEU A 17 -5.43 16.57 52.67
CA LEU A 17 -4.33 16.53 51.71
C LEU A 17 -4.47 15.33 50.76
N LEU A 18 -4.71 14.13 51.29
CA LEU A 18 -4.91 12.92 50.49
C LEU A 18 -6.19 13.00 49.67
N GLY A 19 -7.27 13.55 50.22
CA GLY A 19 -8.54 13.76 49.53
C GLY A 19 -8.40 14.75 48.37
N SER A 20 -7.74 15.88 48.58
CA SER A 20 -7.48 16.87 47.53
C SER A 20 -6.54 16.33 46.43
N LEU A 21 -5.51 15.57 46.80
CA LEU A 21 -4.62 14.91 45.83
C LEU A 21 -5.35 13.83 45.02
N ALA A 22 -6.15 12.99 45.67
CA ALA A 22 -6.89 11.92 45.00
C ALA A 22 -7.96 12.48 44.05
N THR A 23 -8.69 13.52 44.48
CA THR A 23 -9.68 14.20 43.62
C THR A 23 -9.01 14.89 42.44
N PHE A 24 -7.89 15.60 42.64
CA PHE A 24 -7.13 16.21 41.55
C PHE A 24 -6.56 15.16 40.57
N SER A 25 -5.95 14.08 41.07
CA SER A 25 -5.41 12.99 40.26
C SER A 25 -6.52 12.33 39.42
N SER A 26 -7.67 12.05 40.03
CA SER A 26 -8.83 11.49 39.34
C SER A 26 -9.37 12.42 38.26
N LEU A 27 -9.56 13.71 38.57
CA LEU A 27 -10.04 14.70 37.61
C LEU A 27 -9.05 14.93 36.47
N TYR A 28 -7.75 15.03 36.75
CA TYR A 28 -6.71 15.19 35.74
C TYR A 28 -6.62 13.97 34.83
N ARG A 29 -6.62 12.75 35.38
CA ARG A 29 -6.63 11.51 34.58
C ARG A 29 -7.89 11.38 33.74
N LYS A 30 -9.07 11.72 34.29
CA LYS A 30 -10.33 11.74 33.53
C LYS A 30 -10.30 12.77 32.40
N ARG A 31 -9.78 13.98 32.64
CA ARG A 31 -9.60 15.01 31.60
C ARG A 31 -8.63 14.56 30.52
N LYS A 32 -7.48 14.00 30.90
CA LYS A 32 -6.48 13.46 29.97
C LYS A 32 -7.06 12.32 29.12
N ALA A 33 -7.80 11.40 29.75
CA ALA A 33 -8.48 10.31 29.05
C ALA A 33 -9.53 10.85 28.07
N ARG A 34 -10.38 11.81 28.46
CA ARG A 34 -11.36 12.45 27.56
C ARG A 34 -10.71 13.16 26.38
N LYS A 35 -9.61 13.90 26.62
CA LYS A 35 -8.85 14.55 25.54
C LYS A 35 -8.30 13.54 24.56
N SER A 36 -7.82 12.39 25.06
CA SER A 36 -7.41 11.31 24.18
C SER A 36 -8.62 10.73 23.41
N LEU A 37 -9.75 10.46 24.07
CA LEU A 37 -10.94 9.91 23.41
C LEU A 37 -11.57 10.84 22.36
N SER A 38 -11.39 12.16 22.48
CA SER A 38 -11.87 13.13 21.48
C SER A 38 -10.99 13.20 20.22
N LEU A 39 -9.87 12.48 20.19
CA LEU A 39 -9.03 12.42 19.00
C LEU A 39 -9.71 11.58 17.92
N GLU A 40 -9.58 12.03 16.68
CA GLU A 40 -10.09 11.35 15.51
C GLU A 40 -9.50 9.93 15.38
N PRO A 41 -10.30 8.93 14.95
CA PRO A 41 -9.79 7.60 14.66
C PRO A 41 -8.73 7.64 13.56
N TRP A 42 -7.73 6.76 13.65
CA TRP A 42 -6.63 6.69 12.67
C TRP A 42 -7.09 6.12 11.32
N PHE A 43 -7.95 5.11 11.37
CA PHE A 43 -8.50 4.45 10.19
C PHE A 43 -9.96 4.86 9.98
N PRO A 44 -10.43 4.84 8.72
CA PRO A 44 -11.86 4.97 8.44
C PRO A 44 -12.66 3.82 9.08
N PRO A 45 -13.99 4.00 9.22
CA PRO A 45 -14.86 2.96 9.77
C PRO A 45 -14.68 1.62 9.04
N HIS A 46 -14.80 0.52 9.79
CA HIS A 46 -14.50 -0.81 9.28
C HIS A 46 -15.71 -1.45 8.59
N THR A 47 -15.83 -1.24 7.28
CA THR A 47 -17.00 -1.69 6.51
C THR A 47 -17.21 -3.21 6.53
N GLN A 48 -16.15 -4.02 6.38
CA GLN A 48 -16.28 -5.49 6.35
C GLN A 48 -16.69 -6.06 7.71
N ARG A 49 -16.21 -5.47 8.82
CA ARG A 49 -16.67 -5.79 10.17
C ARG A 49 -18.14 -5.42 10.35
N ASP A 50 -18.52 -4.23 9.91
CA ASP A 50 -19.91 -3.77 10.03
C ASP A 50 -20.86 -4.65 9.19
N ILE A 51 -20.43 -5.10 8.02
CA ILE A 51 -21.15 -6.09 7.19
C ILE A 51 -21.26 -7.43 7.93
N TYR A 52 -20.17 -7.93 8.51
CA TYR A 52 -20.19 -9.18 9.25
C TYR A 52 -21.15 -9.13 10.45
N PHE A 53 -21.10 -8.06 11.24
CA PHE A 53 -22.03 -7.89 12.35
C PHE A 53 -23.46 -7.65 11.87
N SER A 54 -23.68 -6.93 10.76
CA SER A 54 -25.04 -6.80 10.23
C SER A 54 -25.59 -8.17 9.81
N LEU A 55 -24.77 -9.01 9.17
CA LEU A 55 -25.13 -10.39 8.82
C LEU A 55 -25.45 -11.26 10.03
N LEU A 56 -24.72 -11.07 11.15
CA LEU A 56 -24.97 -11.79 12.40
C LEU A 56 -26.26 -11.33 13.10
N HIS A 57 -26.60 -10.04 13.01
CA HIS A 57 -27.78 -9.44 13.64
C HIS A 57 -29.01 -9.43 12.72
N LEU A 58 -28.93 -10.00 11.51
CA LEU A 58 -30.12 -10.27 10.68
C LEU A 58 -30.98 -11.33 11.39
N ASP A 59 -31.87 -10.86 12.27
CA ASP A 59 -32.78 -11.70 13.03
C ASP A 59 -33.72 -12.46 12.07
N PRO A 60 -33.80 -13.80 12.13
CA PRO A 60 -34.79 -14.58 11.38
C PRO A 60 -36.22 -14.08 11.61
N SER A 61 -36.51 -13.42 12.75
CA SER A 61 -37.83 -12.92 13.10
C SER A 61 -38.28 -11.69 12.29
N ALA A 62 -37.35 -10.80 11.93
CA ALA A 62 -37.63 -9.56 11.18
C ALA A 62 -37.87 -9.81 9.67
N SER A 63 -37.44 -10.96 9.17
CA SER A 63 -37.64 -11.38 7.77
C SER A 63 -39.00 -12.03 7.48
N ASN A 64 -39.82 -12.27 8.52
CA ASN A 64 -41.12 -12.92 8.38
C ASN A 64 -42.18 -12.07 7.63
N ASP A 65 -41.94 -10.77 7.45
CA ASP A 65 -42.86 -9.90 6.70
C ASP A 65 -42.51 -9.70 5.21
N ALA A 66 -41.29 -10.07 4.78
CA ALA A 66 -40.77 -9.66 3.46
C ALA A 66 -40.35 -10.81 2.51
N SER A 67 -40.71 -12.06 2.77
CA SER A 67 -40.36 -13.19 1.88
C SER A 67 -41.54 -14.13 1.59
N LYS A 68 -42.63 -13.59 1.03
CA LYS A 68 -43.47 -14.35 0.10
C LYS A 68 -42.82 -14.27 -1.29
N ASN A 69 -41.87 -15.16 -1.57
CA ASN A 69 -41.53 -15.49 -2.95
C ASN A 69 -42.71 -16.31 -3.53
N PRO A 70 -43.23 -16.03 -4.75
CA PRO A 70 -44.35 -16.76 -5.36
C PRO A 70 -44.19 -18.28 -5.50
N ASN A 71 -42.98 -18.83 -5.27
CA ASN A 71 -42.66 -20.25 -5.51
C ASN A 71 -42.57 -21.14 -4.25
N GLY A 72 -43.29 -20.83 -3.16
CA GLY A 72 -43.63 -21.79 -2.09
C GLY A 72 -42.47 -22.48 -1.34
N LYS A 73 -41.21 -22.14 -1.64
CA LYS A 73 -40.02 -22.76 -1.09
C LYS A 73 -39.52 -21.88 0.04
N LYS A 74 -39.60 -22.40 1.27
CA LYS A 74 -39.11 -21.74 2.48
C LYS A 74 -37.65 -21.32 2.24
N LEU A 75 -37.38 -20.01 2.13
CA LEU A 75 -36.01 -19.51 2.27
C LEU A 75 -35.55 -19.91 3.68
N PRO A 76 -34.32 -20.42 3.86
CA PRO A 76 -33.78 -20.54 5.21
C PRO A 76 -33.74 -19.11 5.77
N SER A 77 -34.54 -18.83 6.79
CA SER A 77 -34.65 -17.54 7.47
C SER A 77 -33.36 -17.13 8.19
N SER A 78 -32.29 -17.90 8.06
CA SER A 78 -31.00 -17.73 8.71
C SER A 78 -29.90 -17.72 7.65
N VAL A 79 -29.00 -16.74 7.74
CA VAL A 79 -27.82 -16.61 6.87
C VAL A 79 -26.98 -17.89 6.99
N PRO A 80 -26.57 -18.53 5.88
CA PRO A 80 -25.80 -19.76 5.96
C PRO A 80 -24.39 -19.52 6.52
N ASP A 81 -23.88 -20.46 7.31
CA ASP A 81 -22.56 -20.40 7.94
C ASP A 81 -21.41 -20.18 6.94
N SER A 82 -21.56 -20.65 5.70
CA SER A 82 -20.57 -20.42 4.64
C SER A 82 -20.42 -18.93 4.32
N VAL A 83 -21.52 -18.18 4.34
CA VAL A 83 -21.51 -16.73 4.11
C VAL A 83 -20.88 -16.02 5.30
N LEU A 84 -21.22 -16.40 6.54
CA LEU A 84 -20.60 -15.82 7.75
C LEU A 84 -19.09 -16.07 7.80
N LYS A 85 -18.63 -17.29 7.50
CA LYS A 85 -17.20 -17.62 7.41
C LYS A 85 -16.49 -16.82 6.31
N SER A 86 -17.14 -16.64 5.16
CA SER A 86 -16.59 -15.82 4.08
C SER A 86 -16.51 -14.33 4.44
N ALA A 87 -17.50 -13.81 5.17
CA ALA A 87 -17.50 -12.44 5.66
C ALA A 87 -16.40 -12.22 6.71
N LEU A 88 -16.20 -13.19 7.62
CA LEU A 88 -15.09 -13.15 8.58
C LEU A 88 -13.72 -13.17 7.88
N LEU A 89 -13.56 -13.95 6.81
CA LEU A 89 -12.34 -13.91 5.98
C LEU A 89 -12.14 -12.54 5.32
N ARG A 90 -13.21 -11.89 4.83
CA ARG A 90 -13.12 -10.54 4.26
C ARG A 90 -12.75 -9.48 5.31
N ARG A 91 -13.24 -9.63 6.54
CA ARG A 91 -12.81 -8.82 7.69
C ARG A 91 -11.32 -9.02 7.97
N ALA A 92 -10.87 -10.26 8.12
CA ALA A 92 -9.45 -10.59 8.34
C ALA A 92 -8.49 -10.05 7.26
N ILE A 93 -8.91 -10.04 5.98
CA ILE A 93 -8.13 -9.45 4.88
C ILE A 93 -7.93 -7.95 5.08
N GLU A 94 -8.98 -7.22 5.46
CA GLU A 94 -8.90 -5.78 5.72
C GLU A 94 -8.05 -5.50 6.98
N ASP A 95 -8.16 -6.32 8.02
CA ASP A 95 -7.33 -6.21 9.23
C ASP A 95 -5.84 -6.36 8.89
N ILE A 96 -5.45 -7.35 8.07
CA ILE A 96 -4.06 -7.50 7.62
C ILE A 96 -3.60 -6.26 6.87
N LYS A 97 -4.43 -5.75 5.97
CA LYS A 97 -4.10 -4.54 5.20
C LYS A 97 -3.82 -3.36 6.13
N ARG A 98 -4.64 -3.18 7.18
CA ARG A 98 -4.46 -2.15 8.20
C ARG A 98 -3.22 -2.40 9.07
N VAL A 99 -2.97 -3.63 9.50
CA VAL A 99 -1.76 -4.04 10.25
C VAL A 99 -0.49 -3.74 9.44
N MET A 100 -0.48 -4.11 8.16
CA MET A 100 0.65 -3.82 7.26
C MET A 100 0.87 -2.32 7.13
N ALA A 101 -0.19 -1.52 6.99
CA ALA A 101 -0.11 -0.06 6.94
C ALA A 101 0.45 0.53 8.24
N LEU A 102 0.00 0.08 9.42
CA LEU A 102 0.56 0.53 10.70
C LEU A 102 2.04 0.17 10.82
N ARG A 103 2.42 -1.05 10.44
CA ARG A 103 3.81 -1.51 10.52
C ARG A 103 4.75 -0.67 9.65
N THR A 104 4.34 -0.32 8.43
CA THR A 104 5.16 0.52 7.54
C THR A 104 5.23 1.96 8.04
N GLN A 105 4.12 2.51 8.55
CA GLN A 105 4.04 3.88 9.05
C GLN A 105 4.80 4.10 10.37
N LYS A 106 4.89 3.07 11.24
CA LYS A 106 5.54 3.17 12.57
C LYS A 106 6.98 3.69 12.51
N GLY A 107 7.78 3.15 11.59
CA GLY A 107 9.18 3.53 11.44
C GLY A 107 9.35 4.99 11.01
N ALA A 108 8.59 5.39 9.99
CA ALA A 108 8.61 6.77 9.48
C ALA A 108 8.14 7.77 10.54
N LEU A 109 7.04 7.47 11.25
CA LEU A 109 6.49 8.33 12.30
C LEU A 109 7.44 8.48 13.50
N ALA A 110 8.10 7.40 13.93
CA ALA A 110 9.06 7.45 15.02
C ALA A 110 10.24 8.38 14.71
N MET A 111 10.77 8.32 13.49
CA MET A 111 11.84 9.23 13.04
C MET A 111 11.35 10.69 12.96
N LEU A 112 10.12 10.92 12.50
CA LEU A 112 9.57 12.26 12.35
C LEU A 112 9.25 12.90 13.71
N LEU A 113 8.85 12.09 14.70
CA LEU A 113 8.67 12.52 16.08
C LEU A 113 9.99 12.95 16.74
N GLN A 114 11.08 12.21 16.52
CA GLN A 114 12.40 12.58 17.03
C GLN A 114 12.92 13.90 16.45
N ARG A 115 12.56 14.21 15.20
CA ARG A 115 12.86 15.49 14.56
C ARG A 115 11.97 16.64 15.03
N GLY A 116 10.92 16.36 15.81
CA GLY A 116 9.99 17.37 16.32
C GLY A 116 9.04 17.96 15.26
N SER A 117 9.01 17.42 14.04
CA SER A 117 8.11 17.88 12.96
C SER A 117 6.69 17.31 13.05
N VAL A 118 6.46 16.36 13.96
CA VAL A 118 5.15 15.78 14.27
C VAL A 118 4.82 15.97 15.75
N GLY A 119 3.57 16.30 16.06
CA GLY A 119 3.11 16.45 17.44
C GLY A 119 2.92 15.12 18.18
N ASP A 120 3.12 15.14 19.51
CA ASP A 120 2.88 14.00 20.41
C ASP A 120 1.44 13.46 20.33
N ASP A 121 0.47 14.33 20.01
CA ASP A 121 -0.93 13.94 19.80
C ASP A 121 -1.08 12.91 18.67
N LEU A 122 -0.39 13.10 17.54
CA LEU A 122 -0.45 12.16 16.41
C LEU A 122 0.17 10.82 16.79
N TRP A 123 1.27 10.84 17.54
CA TRP A 123 1.90 9.63 18.04
C TRP A 123 0.98 8.86 19.01
N GLN A 124 0.29 9.56 19.90
CA GLN A 124 -0.71 8.94 20.78
C GLN A 124 -1.90 8.35 20.01
N ARG A 125 -2.35 9.01 18.93
CA ARG A 125 -3.38 8.45 18.02
C ARG A 125 -2.89 7.17 17.34
N PHE A 126 -1.66 7.18 16.85
CA PHE A 126 -1.04 6.01 16.22
C PHE A 126 -0.94 4.82 17.20
N LEU A 127 -0.45 5.04 18.42
CA LEU A 127 -0.37 3.98 19.44
C LEU A 127 -1.74 3.43 19.84
N ARG A 128 -2.77 4.29 19.87
CA ARG A 128 -4.15 3.82 20.08
C ARG A 128 -4.59 2.91 18.94
N ALA A 129 -4.37 3.33 17.70
CA ALA A 129 -4.75 2.56 16.53
C ALA A 129 -4.03 1.22 16.47
N GLU A 130 -2.76 1.18 16.87
CA GLU A 130 -2.00 -0.07 17.03
C GLU A 130 -2.68 -0.99 18.04
N LYS A 131 -3.02 -0.49 19.22
CA LYS A 131 -3.72 -1.29 20.23
C LYS A 131 -5.11 -1.74 19.78
N GLU A 132 -5.90 -0.85 19.18
CA GLU A 132 -7.23 -1.16 18.64
C GLU A 132 -7.16 -2.25 17.57
N MET A 133 -6.15 -2.20 16.70
CA MET A 133 -5.91 -3.22 15.68
C MET A 133 -5.45 -4.55 16.28
N GLU A 134 -4.62 -4.54 17.33
CA GLU A 134 -4.25 -5.78 18.03
C GLU A 134 -5.46 -6.45 18.70
N ASP A 135 -6.35 -5.67 19.30
CA ASP A 135 -7.57 -6.17 19.92
C ASP A 135 -8.53 -6.72 18.86
N GLU A 136 -8.71 -6.04 17.72
CA GLU A 136 -9.48 -6.52 16.57
C GLU A 136 -8.93 -7.85 16.02
N VAL A 137 -7.62 -7.97 15.87
CA VAL A 137 -6.97 -9.23 15.43
C VAL A 137 -7.23 -10.37 16.43
N ARG A 138 -7.14 -10.10 17.74
CA ARG A 138 -7.45 -11.10 18.78
C ARG A 138 -8.91 -11.54 18.72
N ASP A 139 -9.82 -10.61 18.52
CA ASP A 139 -11.26 -10.89 18.40
C ASP A 139 -11.54 -11.76 17.17
N VAL A 140 -10.94 -11.46 16.01
CA VAL A 140 -11.09 -12.29 14.80
C VAL A 140 -10.52 -13.70 15.00
N VAL A 141 -9.39 -13.87 15.69
CA VAL A 141 -8.86 -15.19 16.04
C VAL A 141 -9.84 -15.95 16.95
N ALA A 142 -10.40 -15.28 17.96
CA ALA A 142 -11.36 -15.90 18.87
C ALA A 142 -12.64 -16.32 18.15
N GLU A 143 -13.19 -15.45 17.30
CA GLU A 143 -14.37 -15.74 16.48
C GLU A 143 -14.11 -16.87 15.48
N ALA A 144 -12.95 -16.89 14.82
CA ALA A 144 -12.57 -17.97 13.92
C ALA A 144 -12.53 -19.32 14.65
N ASN A 145 -11.94 -19.35 15.84
CA ASN A 145 -11.91 -20.56 16.68
C ASN A 145 -13.31 -20.99 17.17
N ALA A 146 -14.23 -20.04 17.35
CA ALA A 146 -15.62 -20.34 17.69
C ALA A 146 -16.36 -21.03 16.53
N TYR A 147 -16.08 -20.67 15.28
CA TYR A 147 -16.65 -21.36 14.11
C TYR A 147 -16.03 -22.73 13.86
N VAL A 148 -14.70 -22.82 13.91
CA VAL A 148 -13.94 -24.05 13.65
C VAL A 148 -12.73 -24.07 14.58
N PRO A 149 -12.62 -25.07 15.49
CA PRO A 149 -11.48 -25.16 16.39
C PRO A 149 -10.14 -25.19 15.62
N GLY A 150 -9.21 -24.30 16.00
CA GLY A 150 -7.89 -24.19 15.37
C GLY A 150 -7.84 -23.30 14.12
N TRP A 151 -8.98 -22.85 13.58
CA TRP A 151 -9.01 -22.00 12.40
C TRP A 151 -8.39 -20.61 12.63
N GLY A 152 -8.39 -20.12 13.87
CA GLY A 152 -7.73 -18.86 14.22
C GLY A 152 -6.22 -18.85 13.96
N GLN A 153 -5.56 -20.01 13.88
CA GLN A 153 -4.13 -20.10 13.56
C GLN A 153 -3.85 -19.89 12.06
N THR A 154 -4.77 -20.29 11.19
CA THR A 154 -4.56 -20.30 9.73
C THR A 154 -5.33 -19.19 9.02
N ILE A 155 -6.37 -18.60 9.63
CA ILE A 155 -7.23 -17.58 8.99
C ILE A 155 -6.41 -16.39 8.46
N PHE A 156 -5.47 -15.89 9.24
CA PHE A 156 -4.61 -14.77 8.85
C PHE A 156 -3.55 -15.17 7.80
N GLN A 157 -3.12 -16.43 7.77
CA GLN A 157 -2.24 -16.93 6.71
C GLN A 157 -3.01 -16.93 5.38
N SER A 158 -4.22 -17.49 5.36
CA SER A 158 -5.08 -17.50 4.18
C SER A 158 -5.45 -16.09 3.73
N ALA A 159 -5.79 -15.20 4.66
CA ALA A 159 -6.13 -13.83 4.35
C ALA A 159 -4.93 -13.04 3.77
N ASN A 160 -3.70 -13.28 4.25
CA ASN A 160 -2.49 -12.68 3.68
C ASN A 160 -2.26 -13.10 2.23
N GLU A 161 -2.40 -14.41 1.94
CA GLU A 161 -2.27 -14.92 0.57
C GLU A 161 -3.36 -14.36 -0.36
N MET A 162 -4.60 -14.25 0.12
CA MET A 162 -5.70 -13.63 -0.64
C MET A 162 -5.45 -12.15 -0.92
N LEU A 163 -4.91 -11.41 0.06
CA LEU A 163 -4.55 -10.00 -0.10
C LEU A 163 -3.44 -9.83 -1.15
N ASN A 164 -2.37 -10.62 -1.05
CA ASN A 164 -1.28 -10.59 -2.01
C ASN A 164 -1.73 -10.95 -3.42
N ASN A 165 -2.62 -11.95 -3.55
CA ASN A 165 -3.21 -12.32 -4.84
C ASN A 165 -4.06 -11.18 -5.43
N ALA A 166 -4.87 -10.50 -4.61
CA ALA A 166 -5.68 -9.37 -5.03
C ALA A 166 -4.81 -8.20 -5.52
N ILE A 167 -3.78 -7.83 -4.76
CA ILE A 167 -2.82 -6.78 -5.13
C ILE A 167 -2.11 -7.14 -6.44
N PHE A 168 -1.70 -8.40 -6.62
CA PHE A 168 -1.07 -8.86 -7.85
C PHE A 168 -1.99 -8.73 -9.06
N ARG A 169 -3.25 -9.20 -8.94
CA ARG A 169 -4.25 -9.07 -10.01
C ARG A 169 -4.53 -7.61 -10.37
N GLU A 170 -4.68 -6.75 -9.37
CA GLU A 170 -4.90 -5.31 -9.58
C GLU A 170 -3.73 -4.67 -10.35
N ARG A 171 -2.48 -5.03 -10.02
CA ARG A 171 -1.30 -4.54 -10.76
C ARG A 171 -1.27 -5.04 -12.20
N MET A 172 -1.62 -6.31 -12.43
CA MET A 172 -1.70 -6.88 -13.78
C MET A 172 -2.79 -6.19 -14.61
N GLU A 173 -3.96 -5.94 -14.01
CA GLU A 173 -5.06 -5.24 -14.68
C GLU A 173 -4.69 -3.79 -15.03
N LYS A 174 -4.03 -3.08 -14.12
CA LYS A 174 -3.52 -1.72 -14.39
C LYS A 174 -2.50 -1.69 -15.52
N GLN A 175 -1.60 -2.68 -15.60
CA GLN A 175 -0.65 -2.78 -16.72
C GLN A 175 -1.37 -3.10 -18.02
N GLN A 176 -2.31 -4.05 -18.00
CA GLN A 176 -3.10 -4.42 -19.17
C GLN A 176 -3.92 -3.24 -19.72
N ALA A 177 -4.45 -2.38 -18.85
CA ALA A 177 -5.18 -1.18 -19.25
C ALA A 177 -4.29 -0.16 -19.98
N LYS A 178 -3.02 -0.03 -19.58
CA LYS A 178 -2.05 0.86 -20.24
C LYS A 178 -1.62 0.39 -21.62
N LEU A 179 -1.69 -0.92 -21.89
CA LEU A 179 -1.22 -1.47 -23.17
C LEU A 179 -1.94 -0.87 -24.38
N GLU A 180 -3.21 -0.53 -24.27
CA GLU A 180 -3.95 0.04 -25.40
C GLU A 180 -3.53 1.49 -25.68
N GLU A 181 -3.30 2.27 -24.63
CA GLU A 181 -2.75 3.64 -24.74
C GLU A 181 -1.32 3.61 -25.29
N GLU A 182 -0.49 2.69 -24.81
CA GLU A 182 0.89 2.51 -25.28
C GLU A 182 0.95 2.08 -26.74
N LYS A 183 0.05 1.18 -27.19
CA LYS A 183 -0.07 0.81 -28.61
C LYS A 183 -0.43 2.00 -29.48
N GLN A 184 -1.44 2.77 -29.08
CA GLN A 184 -1.87 3.95 -29.85
C GLN A 184 -0.77 5.02 -29.88
N TRP A 185 -0.04 5.21 -28.79
CA TRP A 185 1.13 6.08 -28.74
C TRP A 185 2.25 5.58 -29.66
N TRP A 186 2.53 4.27 -29.65
CA TRP A 186 3.56 3.66 -30.48
C TRP A 186 3.25 3.76 -31.98
N GLU A 187 2.02 3.49 -32.40
CA GLU A 187 1.63 3.61 -33.81
C GLU A 187 1.76 5.06 -34.31
N LYS A 188 1.31 6.06 -33.53
CA LYS A 188 1.51 7.48 -33.86
C LYS A 188 2.99 7.85 -33.98
N ARG A 189 3.83 7.32 -33.08
CA ARG A 189 5.28 7.54 -33.13
C ARG A 189 5.90 6.87 -34.36
N LYS A 190 5.49 5.65 -34.69
CA LYS A 190 5.95 4.88 -35.85
C LYS A 190 5.58 5.55 -37.17
N GLU A 191 4.37 6.10 -37.29
CA GLU A 191 3.96 6.91 -38.44
C GLU A 191 4.85 8.14 -38.62
N GLY A 192 5.21 8.82 -37.52
CA GLY A 192 6.18 9.91 -37.54
C GLY A 192 7.56 9.48 -38.06
N TYR A 193 8.07 8.34 -37.59
CA TYR A 193 9.35 7.78 -38.05
C TYR A 193 9.33 7.36 -39.54
N MET A 194 8.26 6.74 -40.03
CA MET A 194 8.14 6.39 -41.45
C MET A 194 8.12 7.65 -42.33
N LYS A 195 7.41 8.69 -41.89
CA LYS A 195 7.35 9.97 -42.61
C LYS A 195 8.73 10.67 -42.67
N GLU A 196 9.54 10.57 -41.63
CA GLU A 196 10.91 11.12 -41.63
C GLU A 196 11.82 10.36 -42.60
N LEU A 197 11.70 9.03 -42.67
CA LEU A 197 12.47 8.20 -43.60
C LEU A 197 12.12 8.46 -45.07
N ASP A 198 10.84 8.65 -45.38
CA ASP A 198 10.39 8.97 -46.75
C ASP A 198 10.91 10.35 -47.19
N VAL A 199 10.91 11.35 -46.31
CA VAL A 199 11.47 12.68 -46.61
C VAL A 199 13.00 12.64 -46.77
N GLU A 200 13.71 11.79 -46.02
CA GLU A 200 15.15 11.59 -46.23
C GLU A 200 15.46 10.80 -47.51
N ALA A 201 14.58 9.88 -47.93
CA ALA A 201 14.72 9.17 -49.20
C ALA A 201 14.48 10.12 -50.38
N GLU A 202 13.43 10.94 -50.35
CA GLU A 202 13.16 11.99 -51.34
C GLU A 202 14.32 12.99 -51.44
N LYS A 203 14.88 13.43 -50.30
CA LYS A 203 16.07 14.29 -50.30
C LYS A 203 17.33 13.61 -50.83
N LYS A 204 17.50 12.30 -50.63
CA LYS A 204 18.62 11.55 -51.21
C LYS A 204 18.44 11.33 -52.71
N GLU A 205 17.21 11.16 -53.17
CA GLU A 205 16.88 11.07 -54.60
C GLU A 205 17.10 12.41 -55.31
N GLU A 206 16.75 13.55 -54.69
CA GLU A 206 17.07 14.89 -55.22
C GLU A 206 18.60 15.14 -55.30
N VAL A 207 19.37 14.69 -54.31
CA VAL A 207 20.85 14.81 -54.32
C VAL A 207 21.50 13.87 -55.35
N VAL A 208 20.86 12.76 -55.70
CA VAL A 208 21.33 11.82 -56.74
C VAL A 208 20.94 12.30 -58.14
N GLU A 209 19.80 12.97 -58.33
CA GLU A 209 19.45 13.64 -59.59
C GLU A 209 20.36 14.84 -59.88
N GLU A 210 20.77 15.62 -58.87
CA GLU A 210 21.66 16.77 -59.07
C GLU A 210 23.12 16.37 -59.36
N ALA A 211 23.54 15.14 -59.02
CA ALA A 211 24.86 14.60 -59.31
C ALA A 211 24.98 13.88 -60.67
N GLY A 212 23.88 13.76 -61.44
CA GLY A 212 23.79 12.98 -62.68
C GLY A 212 24.38 13.63 -63.95
N GLU A 213 24.63 14.94 -63.97
CA GLU A 213 25.21 15.65 -65.12
C GLU A 213 26.71 15.93 -64.94
N LYS A 214 27.56 14.92 -65.16
CA LYS A 214 28.91 15.06 -65.78
C LYS A 214 29.60 13.70 -65.96
N LYS A 215 29.91 13.37 -67.22
CA LYS A 215 30.89 12.35 -67.66
C LYS A 215 31.98 13.09 -68.50
N PRO A 216 33.19 12.54 -68.82
CA PRO A 216 33.54 11.12 -68.90
C PRO A 216 35.00 10.71 -68.48
N ALA A 217 35.28 9.40 -68.68
CA ALA A 217 36.57 8.72 -68.86
C ALA A 217 37.36 8.39 -67.55
N THR A 218 38.06 7.25 -67.34
CA THR A 218 38.60 6.21 -68.24
C THR A 218 38.97 4.96 -67.41
N ALA A 219 39.04 3.80 -68.08
CA ALA A 219 39.97 2.68 -67.87
C ALA A 219 39.88 1.75 -66.63
N ALA A 220 39.46 0.52 -66.92
CA ALA A 220 40.20 -0.75 -66.74
C ALA A 220 40.47 -1.36 -65.34
N SER A 221 39.91 -2.57 -65.18
CA SER A 221 40.61 -3.84 -64.86
C SER A 221 40.55 -4.45 -63.45
N THR A 222 40.24 -5.77 -63.46
CA THR A 222 40.76 -6.87 -62.60
C THR A 222 39.99 -7.10 -61.28
N THR A 223 38.96 -7.96 -61.24
CA THR A 223 38.89 -9.44 -61.09
C THR A 223 39.02 -9.98 -59.66
N THR A 224 38.15 -10.98 -59.36
CA THR A 224 38.31 -12.11 -58.41
C THR A 224 38.35 -11.76 -56.91
N SER A 225 37.82 -12.52 -55.95
CA SER A 225 36.88 -13.65 -55.79
C SER A 225 37.16 -14.16 -54.37
N GLU A 226 36.13 -14.64 -53.67
CA GLU A 226 36.23 -15.68 -52.61
C GLU A 226 37.03 -15.31 -51.33
N GLU A 227 36.84 -15.91 -50.16
CA GLU A 227 35.86 -16.74 -49.48
C GLU A 227 36.48 -16.99 -48.09
N GLY A 228 35.67 -17.27 -47.07
CA GLY A 228 36.13 -18.18 -46.01
C GLY A 228 36.65 -17.60 -44.68
N SER A 229 35.78 -17.75 -43.68
CA SER A 229 36.03 -18.57 -42.48
C SER A 229 36.85 -18.00 -41.30
N GLY A 230 36.33 -18.26 -40.10
CA GLY A 230 37.18 -18.81 -39.04
C GLY A 230 37.24 -18.06 -37.71
N VAL A 231 36.24 -18.29 -36.87
CA VAL A 231 36.29 -18.21 -35.38
C VAL A 231 37.45 -19.09 -34.87
N PRO A 232 38.23 -18.75 -33.81
CA PRO A 232 37.83 -19.17 -32.45
C PRO A 232 38.33 -18.35 -31.24
N THR A 233 37.55 -18.50 -30.16
CA THR A 233 37.88 -18.26 -28.74
C THR A 233 39.09 -19.09 -28.28
N PRO A 234 39.69 -18.75 -27.13
CA PRO A 234 39.89 -19.80 -26.13
C PRO A 234 39.62 -19.36 -24.68
N ALA A 235 39.28 -20.34 -23.86
CA ALA A 235 38.96 -20.24 -22.44
C ALA A 235 40.11 -20.67 -21.52
N THR A 236 39.90 -20.43 -20.21
CA THR A 236 40.27 -21.25 -19.03
C THR A 236 41.42 -20.74 -18.15
N LYS A 237 41.15 -20.39 -16.88
CA LYS A 237 41.43 -21.19 -15.66
C LYS A 237 41.26 -20.38 -14.35
N THR A 238 40.52 -20.96 -13.41
CA THR A 238 40.38 -20.63 -11.98
C THR A 238 41.56 -21.19 -11.16
N PRO A 239 41.86 -20.64 -9.97
CA PRO A 239 41.68 -21.42 -8.74
C PRO A 239 41.11 -20.63 -7.53
N GLU A 240 40.86 -21.36 -6.45
CA GLU A 240 39.96 -21.14 -5.31
C GLU A 240 40.40 -20.15 -4.19
N SER A 241 39.40 -19.79 -3.37
CA SER A 241 39.42 -19.55 -1.91
C SER A 241 39.83 -18.17 -1.35
N SER A 242 38.84 -17.38 -0.88
CA SER A 242 38.62 -17.01 0.55
C SER A 242 37.71 -15.77 0.72
N GLY A 243 36.68 -15.90 1.56
CA GLY A 243 36.21 -14.91 2.55
C GLY A 243 35.69 -13.52 2.12
N ALA A 244 34.44 -13.25 2.51
CA ALA A 244 33.77 -11.94 2.76
C ALA A 244 32.91 -11.31 1.61
N PRO A 245 31.76 -10.69 1.95
CA PRO A 245 30.68 -10.38 1.00
C PRO A 245 30.88 -9.06 0.24
N PRO A 246 30.43 -8.94 -1.02
CA PRO A 246 30.57 -7.69 -1.77
C PRO A 246 29.42 -6.72 -1.49
N SER A 247 29.80 -5.54 -1.03
CA SER A 247 29.07 -4.28 -1.24
C SER A 247 28.91 -4.01 -2.74
N VAL A 248 27.68 -3.75 -3.19
CA VAL A 248 27.44 -3.21 -4.53
C VAL A 248 26.68 -1.90 -4.37
N ALA A 249 27.40 -0.82 -4.68
CA ALA A 249 26.84 0.49 -4.96
C ALA A 249 26.10 0.40 -6.30
N GLY A 250 24.84 0.83 -6.30
CA GLY A 250 24.02 1.03 -7.50
C GLY A 250 23.52 2.46 -7.49
N SER A 251 24.12 3.26 -8.36
CA SER A 251 23.75 4.62 -8.73
C SER A 251 22.39 4.61 -9.44
N ASP A 252 21.47 5.51 -9.07
CA ASP A 252 20.49 6.08 -10.01
C ASP A 252 20.01 7.42 -9.44
N ASP A 253 20.45 8.48 -10.11
CA ASP A 253 20.06 9.87 -9.93
C ASP A 253 18.59 10.06 -10.35
N ASP A 254 17.71 10.28 -9.38
CA ASP A 254 16.32 10.65 -9.63
C ASP A 254 16.25 12.17 -9.88
N ALA A 255 16.26 12.55 -11.16
CA ALA A 255 16.16 13.93 -11.61
C ALA A 255 14.73 14.46 -11.37
N VAL A 256 14.59 15.26 -10.31
CA VAL A 256 13.37 16.02 -10.00
C VAL A 256 13.27 17.22 -10.95
N LEU A 257 12.44 17.12 -11.99
CA LEU A 257 12.01 18.25 -12.83
C LEU A 257 10.97 19.07 -12.07
N VAL A 258 11.39 20.25 -11.60
CA VAL A 258 10.50 21.29 -11.05
C VAL A 258 10.04 22.16 -12.22
N GLU A 259 8.76 22.08 -12.58
CA GLU A 259 8.13 23.06 -13.46
C GLU A 259 8.12 24.43 -12.77
N ALA A 260 8.73 25.43 -13.38
CA ALA A 260 8.71 26.82 -12.95
C ALA A 260 7.65 27.59 -13.73
N ASP A 261 6.78 28.27 -12.98
CA ASP A 261 5.68 29.12 -13.45
C ASP A 261 6.07 30.11 -14.56
N GLU A 262 5.32 30.09 -15.67
CA GLU A 262 5.30 31.16 -16.67
C GLU A 262 4.48 32.36 -16.16
N GLN A 263 5.16 33.30 -15.50
CA GLN A 263 4.65 34.66 -15.28
C GLN A 263 5.69 35.70 -15.69
N ASN A 264 5.87 35.96 -16.99
CA ASN A 264 6.21 37.30 -17.49
C ASN A 264 6.26 37.39 -19.03
N SER A 265 5.16 37.76 -19.69
CA SER A 265 5.23 38.48 -20.98
C SER A 265 3.89 39.07 -21.40
N ALA A 266 3.47 40.16 -20.76
CA ALA A 266 2.48 41.07 -21.34
C ALA A 266 2.86 42.50 -20.99
N LYS A 267 3.93 42.99 -21.62
CA LYS A 267 4.24 44.41 -21.73
C LYS A 267 4.61 44.69 -23.18
N LYS A 268 3.60 45.02 -23.99
CA LYS A 268 3.73 45.93 -25.11
C LYS A 268 2.37 46.54 -25.42
#